data_AF-A0A6H9YV12-F1
#
_entry.id   AF-A0A6H9YV12-F1
#
_cell.length_a   1.000
_cell.length_b   1.000
_cell.length_c   1.000
_cell.angle_alpha   90.00
_cell.angle_beta   90.00
_cell.angle_gamma   90.00
#
_symmetry.space_group_name_H-M   'P 1'
#
loop_
_entity.id
_entity.type
_entity.pdbx_description
1 polymer ?
#
loop_
_entity_poly.entity_id
_entity_poly.type
_entity_poly.pdbx_seq_one_letter_code
_entity_poly.pdbx_strand_id
1 'polypeptide(L)' 'MRHRLYSLYHLVAFCGLRRGEASGVRDEDSGLDDAGTVTIRKQLLQLGWDFEEDDPRPTPPSRWPR' A
#
# COMPACT_ATOMS: atom_id res chain seq x y z
N MET A 1 18.98 -1.72 -17.15
CA MET A 1 18.30 -2.83 -16.45
C MET A 1 17.24 -2.24 -15.54
N ARG A 2 15.98 -2.66 -15.67
CA ARG A 2 14.86 -2.14 -14.86
C ARG A 2 14.65 -3.09 -13.67
N HIS A 3 14.67 -2.56 -12.45
CA HIS A 3 14.48 -3.38 -11.25
C HIS A 3 13.03 -3.87 -11.17
N ARG A 4 12.80 -5.14 -10.84
CA ARG A 4 11.45 -5.74 -10.82
C ARG A 4 10.52 -5.07 -9.80
N LEU A 5 11.07 -4.56 -8.70
CA LEU A 5 10.30 -3.84 -7.67
C LEU A 5 10.28 -2.32 -7.87
N TYR A 6 10.74 -1.81 -9.02
CA TYR A 6 10.80 -0.37 -9.26
C TYR A 6 9.44 0.31 -9.05
N SER A 7 8.37 -0.25 -9.62
CA SER A 7 7.02 0.30 -9.49
C SER A 7 6.55 0.34 -8.03
N LEU A 8 6.83 -0.72 -7.26
CA LEU A 8 6.48 -0.79 -5.84
C LEU A 8 7.20 0.30 -5.03
N TYR A 9 8.51 0.45 -5.21
CA TYR A 9 9.27 1.49 -4.51
C TYR A 9 8.80 2.89 -4.88
N HIS A 10 8.46 3.12 -6.15
CA HIS A 10 7.94 4.40 -6.59
C HIS A 10 6.59 4.71 -5.93
N LEU A 11 5.66 3.75 -5.88
CA LEU A 11 4.37 3.93 -5.20
C LEU A 11 4.54 4.21 -3.70
N VAL A 12 5.38 3.45 -3.00
CA VAL A 12 5.62 3.68 -1.56
C VAL A 12 6.23 5.06 -1.31
N ALA A 13 7.22 5.46 -2.11
CA ALA A 13 7.91 6.73 -1.94
C ALA A 13 7.04 7.95 -2.23
N PHE A 14 6.20 7.88 -3.28
CA PHE A 14 5.43 9.05 -3.75
C PHE A 14 3.98 9.07 -3.26
N CYS A 15 3.39 7.94 -2.90
CA CYS A 15 2.01 7.86 -2.40
C CYS A 15 1.91 7.63 -0.88
N GLY A 16 3.03 7.31 -0.20
CA GLY A 16 3.06 7.12 1.24
C GLY A 16 2.38 5.83 1.74
N LEU A 17 2.31 4.80 0.89
CA LEU A 17 1.71 3.51 1.23
C LEU A 17 2.41 2.86 2.42
N ARG A 18 1.64 2.36 3.39
CA ARG A 18 2.18 1.51 4.46
C ARG A 18 2.52 0.14 3.90
N ARG A 19 3.45 -0.58 4.54
CA ARG A 19 3.88 -1.92 4.10
C ARG A 19 2.69 -2.86 3.81
N GLY A 20 1.71 -2.91 4.71
CA GLY A 20 0.54 -3.77 4.54
C GLY A 20 -0.34 -3.36 3.36
N GLU A 21 -0.50 -2.06 3.14
CA GLU A 21 -1.26 -1.50 2.01
C GLU A 21 -0.55 -1.80 0.68
N ALA A 22 0.77 -1.58 0.64
CA ALA A 22 1.58 -1.84 -0.55
C ALA A 22 1.60 -3.32 -0.93
N SER A 23 1.68 -4.23 0.05
CA SER A 23 1.59 -5.67 -0.17
C SER A 23 0.17 -6.16 -0.50
N GLY A 24 -0.86 -5.38 -0.14
CA GLY A 24 -2.27 -5.70 -0.39
C GLY A 24 -2.81 -5.21 -1.74
N VAL A 25 -2.00 -4.49 -2.54
CA VAL A 25 -2.42 -4.02 -3.87
C VAL A 25 -2.62 -5.21 -4.81
N ARG A 26 -3.82 -5.31 -5.38
CA ARG A 26 -4.15 -6.28 -6.44
C ARG A 26 -3.99 -5.65 -7.82
N ASP A 27 -3.81 -6.47 -8.83
CA ASP A 27 -3.64 -6.01 -10.21
C ASP A 27 -4.86 -5.18 -10.69
N GLU A 28 -6.06 -5.63 -10.34
CA GLU A 28 -7.33 -4.91 -10.59
C GLU A 28 -7.46 -3.56 -9.89
N ASP A 29 -6.61 -3.29 -8.89
CA ASP A 29 -6.56 -2.03 -8.14
C ASP A 29 -5.49 -1.07 -8.64
N SER A 30 -4.65 -1.51 -9.58
CA SER A 30 -3.52 -0.77 -10.10
C SER A 30 -3.72 -0.42 -11.58
N GLY A 31 -4.26 0.78 -11.84
CA GLY A 31 -4.41 1.34 -13.18
C GLY A 31 -3.16 2.10 -13.63
N LEU A 32 -1.97 1.50 -13.47
CA LEU A 32 -0.70 2.21 -13.64
C LEU A 32 -0.40 2.58 -15.09
N ASP A 33 -0.83 1.75 -16.04
CA ASP A 33 -0.56 1.96 -17.46
C ASP A 33 -1.49 3.01 -18.09
N ASP A 34 -2.72 3.16 -17.58
CA ASP A 34 -3.73 4.07 -18.13
C ASP A 34 -3.83 5.39 -17.35
N ALA A 35 -4.14 5.31 -16.05
CA ALA A 35 -4.51 6.47 -15.24
C ALA A 35 -3.43 6.88 -14.21
N GLY A 36 -2.42 6.04 -14.01
CA GLY A 36 -1.40 6.25 -12.97
C GLY A 36 -1.98 6.20 -11.55
N THR A 37 -3.08 5.48 -11.35
CA THR A 37 -3.81 5.41 -10.08
C THR A 37 -3.58 4.08 -9.37
N VAL A 38 -3.67 4.12 -8.05
CA VAL A 38 -3.72 2.93 -7.19
C VAL A 38 -4.82 3.11 -6.15
N THR A 39 -5.67 2.11 -5.98
CA THR A 39 -6.74 2.12 -4.97
C THR A 39 -6.36 1.21 -3.82
N ILE A 40 -6.25 1.77 -2.61
CA ILE A 40 -5.98 0.97 -1.41
C ILE A 40 -7.30 0.38 -0.91
N ARG A 41 -7.67 -0.82 -1.35
CA ARG A 41 -8.87 -1.50 -0.83
C ARG A 41 -8.60 -2.30 0.43
N LYS A 42 -7.39 -2.85 0.57
CA LYS A 42 -7.03 -3.82 1.61
C LYS A 42 -5.58 -3.64 2.06
N GLN A 43 -5.28 -4.11 3.27
CA GLN A 43 -3.92 -4.27 3.77
C GLN A 43 -3.67 -5.71 4.19
N LEU A 44 -2.43 -6.17 4.02
CA LEU A 44 -1.97 -7.43 4.59
C LEU A 44 -1.27 -7.17 5.93
N LEU A 45 -1.84 -7.73 6.99
CA LEU A 45 -1.28 -7.74 8.34
C LEU A 45 -0.38 -8.97 8.49
N GLN A 46 0.87 -8.75 8.91
CA GLN A 46 1.79 -9.86 9.20
C GLN A 46 1.58 -10.33 10.65
N LEU A 47 1.24 -11.61 10.82
CA LEU A 47 1.00 -12.27 12.09
C LEU A 47 2.03 -13.39 12.31
N GLY A 48 3.24 -12.98 12.69
CA GLY A 48 4.37 -13.91 12.80
C GLY A 48 4.76 -14.48 11.44
N TRP A 49 4.52 -15.79 11.25
CA TRP A 49 4.74 -16.52 10.00
C TRP A 49 3.50 -16.57 9.10
N ASP A 50 2.37 -16.06 9.58
CA ASP A 50 1.11 -16.00 8.83
C ASP A 50 0.77 -14.56 8.42
N PHE A 51 -0.29 -14.40 7.64
CA PHE A 51 -0.84 -13.10 7.30
C PHE A 51 -2.37 -13.12 7.23
N GLU A 52 -2.96 -11.97 7.52
CA GLU A 52 -4.40 -11.73 7.39
C GLU A 52 -4.68 -10.50 6.53
N GLU A 53 -5.83 -10.50 5.88
CA GLU A 53 -6.32 -9.35 5.12
C GLU A 53 -7.26 -8.50 6.00
N ASP A 54 -7.03 -7.19 6.02
CA ASP A 54 -7.83 -6.23 6.78
C ASP A 54 -8.15 -4.98 5.94
N ASP A 55 -9.12 -4.19 6.36
CA ASP A 55 -9.40 -2.90 5.74
C ASP A 55 -8.26 -1.91 6.01
N PRO A 56 -8.00 -0.92 5.13
CA PRO A 56 -6.85 -0.02 5.26
C PRO A 56 -6.85 0.70 6.61
N ARG A 57 -5.69 0.74 7.26
CA ARG A 57 -5.62 1.29 8.62
C ARG A 57 -5.90 2.80 8.57
N PRO A 58 -6.91 3.31 9.30
CA PRO A 58 -7.17 4.73 9.34
C PRO A 58 -5.96 5.49 9.92
N THR A 59 -5.80 6.74 9.49
CA THR A 59 -4.82 7.63 10.13
C THR A 59 -5.27 7.85 11.57
N PRO A 60 -4.45 7.49 12.59
CA PRO A 60 -4.81 7.77 13.97
C PRO A 60 -4.95 9.28 14.17
N PRO A 61 -5.86 9.74 15.04
CA PRO A 61 -6.00 11.16 15.32
C PRO A 61 -4.66 11.74 15.77
N SER A 62 -4.37 13.01 15.41
CA SER A 62 -3.13 13.64 15.82
C SER A 62 -3.08 13.70 17.35
N ARG A 63 -2.13 12.98 17.94
CA ARG A 63 -1.94 12.91 19.40
C ARG A 63 -1.35 14.18 20.01
N TRP A 64 -0.88 15.10 19.18
CA TRP A 64 -0.29 16.36 19.59
C TRP A 64 -1.37 17.45 19.61
N PRO A 65 -1.52 18.21 20.71
CA PRO A 65 -2.35 19.41 20.68
C PRO A 65 -1.75 20.37 19.65
N ARG A 66 -2.58 20.86 18.73
CA ARG A 66 -2.23 21.97 17.84
C ARG A 66 -2.35 23.29 18.58
#